data_AF-A0AB34XNV8-F1
#
_entry.id   AF-A0AB34XNV8-F1
#
_cell.length_a   1.000
_cell.length_b   1.000
_cell.length_c   1.000
_cell.angle_alpha   90.00
_cell.angle_beta   90.00
_cell.angle_gamma   90.00
#
_symmetry.space_group_name_H-M   'P 1'
#
loop_
_entity.id
_entity.type
_entity.pdbx_description
1 polymer ?
#
loop_
_entity_poly.entity_id
_entity_poly.type
_entity_poly.pdbx_seq_one_letter_code
_entity_poly.pdbx_strand_id
1 'polypeptide(L)'
;MSRCLGKRAPKHDLRTYRLAPMLAVHLPSVPVQKDWSEGVPYQMWGNDRYGCCAFAAHAALTATWTHAAQGLVVLSTDMVLNNYGAVTGFDPQTGARDNGTVLLDELNFWLRQGLHRPGQTLDYLTAYGTIDPQDCDGIRRGICYLGGVLAGVQVPQGFMDLPLGAIWDWNAISDRTPVGGHAIALVGYNPEGLFFNTWGTRTFMPWDTFTKIADEAYGLLSRQNWIGIPGTSPNGEAFEALLAEVRGV
;
A
#
# COMPACT_ATOMS: atom_id res chain seq x y z
N MET A 1 -18.23 1.75 -14.96
CA MET A 1 -18.25 1.62 -13.48
C MET A 1 -17.58 2.85 -12.91
N SER A 2 -18.16 3.46 -11.87
CA SER A 2 -17.56 4.60 -11.17
C SER A 2 -16.29 4.16 -10.43
N ARG A 3 -15.37 5.10 -10.19
CA ARG A 3 -14.11 4.91 -9.45
C ARG A 3 -13.90 6.12 -8.56
N CYS A 4 -13.48 5.89 -7.32
CA CYS A 4 -13.31 6.95 -6.34
C CYS A 4 -11.83 7.11 -5.97
N LEU A 5 -11.47 8.36 -5.77
CA LEU A 5 -10.22 8.80 -5.14
C LEU A 5 -10.52 9.13 -3.68
N GLY A 6 -9.50 9.42 -2.87
CA GLY A 6 -9.74 9.77 -1.47
C GLY A 6 -8.51 9.89 -0.59
N LYS A 7 -7.30 9.81 -1.14
CA LYS A 7 -6.10 10.16 -0.38
C LYS A 7 -6.00 11.67 -0.30
N ARG A 8 -5.89 12.19 0.92
CA ARG A 8 -5.72 13.61 1.21
C ARG A 8 -4.24 13.99 1.15
N ALA A 9 -3.95 15.29 1.13
CA ALA A 9 -2.58 15.80 1.11
C ALA A 9 -1.70 15.13 2.19
N PRO A 10 -0.45 14.76 1.87
CA PRO A 10 0.48 14.19 2.83
C PRO A 10 0.62 15.06 4.08
N LYS A 11 0.77 14.39 5.22
CA LYS A 11 1.11 15.03 6.49
C LYS A 11 2.52 14.60 6.85
N HIS A 12 3.41 15.55 7.10
CA HIS A 12 4.77 15.27 7.53
C HIS A 12 4.89 15.38 9.05
N ASP A 13 5.37 14.32 9.70
CA ASP A 13 5.74 14.30 11.10
C ASP A 13 7.21 13.93 11.21
N LEU A 14 8.03 14.78 11.84
CA LEU A 14 9.47 14.55 11.98
C LEU A 14 9.80 13.30 12.81
N ARG A 15 8.82 12.77 13.55
CA ARG A 15 8.95 11.52 14.32
C ARG A 15 8.68 10.28 13.48
N THR A 16 8.16 10.44 12.26
CA THR A 16 8.03 9.32 11.33
C THR A 16 9.41 8.89 10.89
N TYR A 17 9.79 7.66 11.24
CA TYR A 17 11.07 7.09 10.85
C TYR A 17 11.21 7.10 9.32
N ARG A 18 12.39 7.48 8.85
CA ARG A 18 12.79 7.21 7.47
C ARG A 18 13.25 5.78 7.39
N LEU A 19 12.90 5.09 6.32
CA LEU A 19 13.46 3.77 6.03
C LEU A 19 14.97 3.98 5.85
N ALA A 20 15.76 3.53 6.82
CA ALA A 20 17.17 3.87 6.89
C ALA A 20 17.97 2.88 6.03
N PRO A 21 19.05 3.32 5.36
CA PRO A 21 20.05 2.36 4.88
C PRO A 21 20.61 1.65 6.10
N MET A 22 20.34 0.34 6.24
CA MET A 22 20.78 -0.38 7.43
C MET A 22 22.31 -0.30 7.56
N LEU A 23 22.81 -0.12 8.79
CA LEU A 23 24.24 -0.18 9.11
C LEU A 23 24.81 -1.62 9.05
N ALA A 24 24.16 -2.52 8.32
CA ALA A 24 24.61 -3.89 8.16
C ALA A 24 25.84 -3.96 7.24
N VAL A 25 26.86 -4.70 7.68
CA VAL A 25 28.12 -4.92 6.93
C VAL A 25 27.90 -5.55 5.54
N HIS A 26 26.74 -6.18 5.32
CA HIS A 26 26.25 -6.60 4.02
C HIS A 26 24.71 -6.52 3.99
N LEU A 27 24.16 -5.64 3.14
CA LEU A 27 22.74 -5.70 2.79
C LEU A 27 22.54 -6.88 1.82
N PRO A 28 21.48 -7.69 1.97
CA PRO A 28 21.13 -8.65 0.93
C PRO A 28 20.85 -7.87 -0.37
N SER A 29 21.36 -8.39 -1.48
CA SER A 29 21.15 -7.78 -2.79
C SER A 29 19.66 -7.82 -3.13
N VAL A 30 19.08 -6.67 -3.42
CA VAL A 30 17.69 -6.58 -3.88
C VAL A 30 17.62 -7.22 -5.27
N PRO A 31 16.77 -8.25 -5.48
CA PRO A 31 16.60 -8.88 -6.78
C PRO A 31 16.16 -7.87 -7.84
N VAL A 32 16.52 -8.12 -9.11
CA VAL A 32 16.16 -7.23 -10.25
C VAL A 32 14.64 -7.13 -10.46
N GLN A 33 13.91 -8.17 -10.09
CA GLN A 33 12.44 -8.21 -10.13
C GLN A 33 11.90 -8.99 -8.94
N LYS A 34 10.71 -8.60 -8.50
CA LYS A 34 9.94 -9.33 -7.49
C LYS A 34 8.48 -9.02 -7.68
N ASP A 35 7.60 -10.01 -7.64
CA ASP A 35 6.16 -9.77 -7.72
C ASP A 35 5.41 -10.64 -6.73
N TRP A 36 4.77 -10.01 -5.74
CA TRP A 36 3.93 -10.68 -4.75
C TRP A 36 2.45 -10.69 -5.15
N SER A 37 2.09 -10.00 -6.22
CA SER A 37 0.69 -9.75 -6.63
C SER A 37 0.11 -10.83 -7.53
N GLU A 38 0.93 -11.72 -8.07
CA GLU A 38 0.47 -12.80 -8.94
C GLU A 38 -0.44 -13.77 -8.18
N GLY A 39 -1.62 -14.04 -8.74
CA GLY A 39 -2.62 -14.94 -8.15
C GLY A 39 -3.44 -14.35 -6.99
N VAL A 40 -3.15 -13.12 -6.54
CA VAL A 40 -3.88 -12.49 -5.43
C VAL A 40 -5.28 -12.03 -5.90
N PRO A 41 -6.38 -12.49 -5.25
CA PRO A 41 -7.74 -12.15 -5.68
C PRO A 41 -8.18 -10.80 -5.13
N TYR A 42 -7.64 -9.72 -5.69
CA TYR A 42 -8.00 -8.36 -5.31
C TYR A 42 -9.48 -8.04 -5.55
N GLN A 43 -10.06 -7.15 -4.73
CA GLN A 43 -11.47 -6.75 -4.81
C GLN A 43 -11.62 -5.23 -4.80
N MET A 44 -12.79 -4.75 -5.23
CA MET A 44 -13.07 -3.31 -5.29
C MET A 44 -13.13 -2.66 -3.90
N TRP A 45 -13.54 -3.42 -2.87
CA TRP A 45 -13.67 -2.99 -1.48
C TRP A 45 -14.45 -1.66 -1.28
N GLY A 46 -15.40 -1.38 -2.17
CA GLY A 46 -16.24 -0.18 -2.13
C GLY A 46 -15.58 1.08 -2.68
N ASN A 47 -14.36 1.01 -3.22
CA ASN A 47 -13.65 2.17 -3.77
C ASN A 47 -14.11 2.57 -5.20
N ASP A 48 -15.19 1.95 -5.68
CA ASP A 48 -16.04 2.41 -6.78
C ASP A 48 -17.17 3.34 -6.32
N ARG A 49 -17.45 3.36 -5.01
CA ARG A 49 -18.55 4.12 -4.38
C ARG A 49 -18.07 5.19 -3.41
N TYR A 50 -16.95 4.95 -2.73
CA TYR A 50 -16.46 5.80 -1.64
C TYR A 50 -14.96 6.10 -1.73
N GLY A 51 -14.53 7.18 -1.08
CA GLY A 51 -13.14 7.62 -1.00
C GLY A 51 -12.23 6.77 -0.09
N CYS A 52 -12.53 5.48 0.08
CA CYS A 52 -11.86 4.55 0.98
C CYS A 52 -10.53 3.96 0.44
N CYS A 53 -9.91 4.58 -0.58
CA CYS A 53 -8.74 4.02 -1.28
C CYS A 53 -7.59 3.58 -0.35
N ALA A 54 -7.34 4.32 0.73
CA ALA A 54 -6.36 3.97 1.77
C ALA A 54 -6.62 2.57 2.36
N PHE A 55 -7.87 2.33 2.76
CA PHE A 55 -8.31 1.07 3.36
C PHE A 55 -8.46 -0.07 2.34
N ALA A 56 -8.72 0.26 1.06
CA ALA A 56 -8.64 -0.70 -0.03
C ALA A 56 -7.18 -1.14 -0.28
N ALA A 57 -6.22 -0.23 -0.22
CA ALA A 57 -4.80 -0.56 -0.31
C ALA A 57 -4.33 -1.39 0.89
N HIS A 58 -4.79 -1.08 2.11
CA HIS A 58 -4.59 -1.94 3.29
C HIS A 58 -5.11 -3.38 3.08
N ALA A 59 -6.31 -3.53 2.53
CA ALA A 59 -6.87 -4.86 2.22
C ALA A 59 -6.05 -5.59 1.13
N ALA A 60 -5.57 -4.86 0.11
CA ALA A 60 -4.68 -5.40 -0.91
C ALA A 60 -3.35 -5.90 -0.33
N LEU A 61 -2.73 -5.12 0.56
CA LEU A 61 -1.48 -5.50 1.24
C LEU A 61 -1.69 -6.73 2.12
N THR A 62 -2.79 -6.77 2.89
CA THR A 62 -3.13 -7.93 3.73
C THR A 62 -3.32 -9.21 2.90
N ALA A 63 -4.07 -9.14 1.81
CA ALA A 63 -4.27 -10.28 0.92
C ALA A 63 -2.95 -10.73 0.28
N THR A 64 -2.12 -9.77 -0.14
CA THR A 64 -0.81 -10.05 -0.75
C THR A 64 0.15 -10.73 0.24
N TRP A 65 0.27 -10.19 1.45
CA TRP A 65 1.14 -10.74 2.48
C TRP A 65 0.72 -12.14 2.88
N THR A 66 -0.56 -12.34 3.15
CA THR A 66 -1.06 -13.63 3.61
C THR A 66 -1.06 -14.67 2.49
N HIS A 67 -1.28 -14.28 1.23
CA HIS A 67 -1.09 -15.17 0.08
C HIS A 67 0.36 -15.67 -0.03
N ALA A 68 1.34 -14.80 0.18
CA ALA A 68 2.75 -15.14 0.04
C ALA A 68 3.33 -15.90 1.24
N ALA A 69 2.86 -15.58 2.46
CA ALA A 69 3.50 -16.04 3.70
C ALA A 69 2.67 -17.06 4.51
N GLN A 70 1.35 -17.11 4.29
CA GLN A 70 0.40 -17.78 5.19
C GLN A 70 -0.79 -18.40 4.42
N GLY A 71 -1.89 -18.67 5.13
CA GLY A 71 -3.18 -18.91 4.49
C GLY A 71 -3.81 -17.59 4.07
N LEU A 72 -4.30 -17.52 2.83
CA LEU A 72 -4.91 -16.32 2.24
C LEU A 72 -6.02 -15.73 3.12
N VAL A 73 -5.92 -14.43 3.40
CA VAL A 73 -6.96 -13.65 4.07
C VAL A 73 -7.42 -12.51 3.17
N VAL A 74 -8.72 -12.46 2.90
CA VAL A 74 -9.34 -11.40 2.09
C VAL A 74 -10.40 -10.70 2.93
N LEU A 75 -10.26 -9.39 3.12
CA LEU A 75 -11.25 -8.59 3.82
C LEU A 75 -12.52 -8.47 2.97
N SER A 76 -13.69 -8.44 3.63
CA SER A 76 -14.94 -8.07 2.97
C SER A 76 -15.04 -6.56 2.76
N THR A 77 -15.86 -6.13 1.80
CA THR A 77 -16.16 -4.70 1.59
C THR A 77 -16.67 -4.02 2.87
N ASP A 78 -17.58 -4.65 3.60
CA ASP A 78 -18.13 -4.07 4.83
C ASP A 78 -17.04 -3.86 5.90
N MET A 79 -16.09 -4.80 6.01
CA MET A 79 -14.98 -4.66 6.93
C MET A 79 -14.05 -3.51 6.54
N VAL A 80 -13.75 -3.35 5.25
CA VAL A 80 -12.95 -2.23 4.75
C VAL A 80 -13.64 -0.89 5.03
N LEU A 81 -14.95 -0.79 4.77
CA LEU A 81 -15.71 0.42 5.01
C LEU A 81 -15.87 0.75 6.51
N ASN A 82 -16.00 -0.27 7.36
CA ASN A 82 -16.01 -0.07 8.82
C ASN A 82 -14.66 0.41 9.35
N ASN A 83 -13.56 -0.14 8.85
CA ASN A 83 -12.21 0.34 9.16
C ASN A 83 -12.03 1.80 8.71
N TYR A 84 -12.51 2.14 7.51
CA TYR A 84 -12.51 3.52 7.02
C TYR A 84 -13.31 4.46 7.93
N GLY A 85 -14.49 4.04 8.37
CA GLY A 85 -15.33 4.77 9.33
C GLY A 85 -14.67 4.96 10.69
N ALA A 86 -13.99 3.95 11.22
CA ALA A 86 -13.32 4.01 12.51
C ALA A 86 -12.20 5.08 12.55
N VAL A 87 -11.52 5.31 11.42
CA VAL A 87 -10.42 6.28 11.33
C VAL A 87 -10.90 7.68 10.96
N THR A 88 -11.90 7.79 10.07
CA THR A 88 -12.25 9.07 9.44
C THR A 88 -13.59 9.64 9.91
N GLY A 89 -14.38 8.85 10.62
CA GLY A 89 -15.75 9.19 10.98
C GLY A 89 -16.76 9.02 9.83
N PHE A 90 -16.35 8.43 8.70
CA PHE A 90 -17.24 8.00 7.62
C PHE A 90 -18.32 7.04 8.15
N ASP A 91 -19.56 7.23 7.68
CA ASP A 91 -20.68 6.34 7.98
C ASP A 91 -21.02 5.46 6.77
N PRO A 92 -20.74 4.14 6.82
CA PRO A 92 -20.98 3.24 5.70
C PRO A 92 -22.47 2.99 5.40
N GLN A 93 -23.39 3.29 6.33
CA GLN A 93 -24.82 3.12 6.09
C GLN A 93 -25.42 4.29 5.33
N THR A 94 -24.97 5.52 5.63
CA THR A 94 -25.53 6.74 5.04
C THR A 94 -24.65 7.35 3.96
N GLY A 95 -23.38 6.95 3.87
CA GLY A 95 -22.36 7.58 3.03
C GLY A 95 -21.91 8.95 3.55
N ALA A 96 -22.38 9.37 4.73
CA ALA A 96 -22.03 10.67 5.29
C ALA A 96 -20.55 10.72 5.68
N ARG A 97 -19.96 11.90 5.57
CA ARG A 97 -18.57 12.21 5.95
C ARG A 97 -17.51 11.43 5.17
N ASP A 98 -17.81 11.06 3.92
CA ASP A 98 -16.82 10.52 2.99
C ASP A 98 -15.83 11.62 2.52
N ASN A 99 -14.81 11.88 3.34
CA ASN A 99 -13.84 12.97 3.15
C ASN A 99 -12.44 12.49 2.77
N GLY A 100 -12.28 11.18 2.54
CA GLY A 100 -10.99 10.57 2.32
C GLY A 100 -10.12 10.48 3.58
N THR A 101 -8.86 10.09 3.39
CA THR A 101 -7.93 9.72 4.45
C THR A 101 -6.56 10.36 4.24
N VAL A 102 -5.95 10.87 5.32
CA VAL A 102 -4.50 11.15 5.35
C VAL A 102 -3.80 9.84 5.68
N LEU A 103 -2.90 9.36 4.81
CA LEU A 103 -2.29 8.02 4.97
C LEU A 103 -1.54 7.87 6.29
N LEU A 104 -0.87 8.94 6.74
CA LEU A 104 -0.20 8.91 8.03
C LEU A 104 -1.17 8.70 9.21
N ASP A 105 -2.40 9.19 9.14
CA ASP A 105 -3.40 8.98 10.20
C ASP A 105 -3.92 7.53 10.18
N GLU A 106 -4.11 6.92 8.99
CA GLU A 106 -4.40 5.49 8.85
C GLU A 106 -3.28 4.63 9.44
N LEU A 107 -2.03 4.83 9.01
CA LEU A 107 -0.88 4.06 9.47
C LEU A 107 -0.71 4.14 10.99
N ASN A 108 -0.92 5.33 11.55
CA ASN A 108 -0.89 5.56 12.99
C ASN A 108 -2.02 4.86 13.75
N PHE A 109 -3.23 4.84 13.18
CA PHE A 109 -4.35 4.11 13.76
C PHE A 109 -4.10 2.60 13.70
N TRP A 110 -3.68 2.09 12.55
CA TRP A 110 -3.38 0.67 12.37
C TRP A 110 -2.25 0.19 13.29
N LEU A 111 -1.21 1.01 13.50
CA LEU A 111 -0.10 0.73 14.42
C LEU A 111 -0.56 0.70 15.89
N ARG A 112 -1.43 1.62 16.33
CA ARG A 112 -1.74 1.83 17.76
C ARG A 112 -3.05 1.23 18.23
N GLN A 113 -4.07 1.27 17.38
CA GLN A 113 -5.44 0.85 17.69
C GLN A 113 -5.82 -0.43 16.96
N GLY A 114 -5.20 -0.68 15.81
CA GLY A 114 -5.44 -1.86 14.98
C GLY A 114 -6.67 -1.70 14.09
N LEU A 115 -6.79 -2.55 13.07
CA LEU A 115 -7.89 -2.59 12.11
C LEU A 115 -8.54 -3.97 12.13
N HIS A 116 -9.85 -4.05 11.84
CA HIS A 116 -10.53 -5.34 11.76
C HIS A 116 -10.03 -6.17 10.57
N ARG A 117 -9.89 -7.49 10.77
CA ARG A 117 -9.43 -8.47 9.77
C ARG A 117 -10.12 -9.82 10.01
N PRO A 118 -10.39 -10.66 8.99
CA PRO A 118 -10.90 -12.00 9.23
C PRO A 118 -9.95 -12.84 10.12
N GLY A 119 -10.55 -13.68 10.97
CA GLY A 119 -9.81 -14.61 11.84
C GLY A 119 -9.25 -14.01 13.14
N GLN A 120 -9.34 -12.70 13.35
CA GLN A 120 -8.95 -12.03 14.60
C GLN A 120 -9.74 -10.74 14.81
N THR A 121 -9.89 -10.26 16.04
CA THR A 121 -10.68 -9.03 16.26
C THR A 121 -10.00 -7.79 15.68
N LEU A 122 -8.68 -7.64 15.93
CA LEU A 122 -7.87 -6.52 15.47
C LEU A 122 -6.52 -7.01 14.95
N ASP A 123 -6.09 -6.43 13.83
CA ASP A 123 -4.79 -6.54 13.19
C ASP A 123 -3.98 -5.26 13.42
N TYR A 124 -2.71 -5.40 13.78
CA TYR A 124 -1.81 -4.29 14.07
C TYR A 124 -0.66 -4.27 13.08
N LEU A 125 -0.43 -3.10 12.50
CA LEU A 125 0.82 -2.83 11.82
C LEU A 125 1.94 -2.84 12.85
N THR A 126 3.07 -3.45 12.55
CA THR A 126 4.18 -3.55 13.51
C THR A 126 5.07 -2.31 13.46
N ALA A 127 5.39 -1.86 12.26
CA ALA A 127 6.17 -0.65 12.03
C ALA A 127 5.93 -0.15 10.60
N TYR A 128 6.19 1.13 10.38
CA TYR A 128 6.30 1.71 9.05
C TYR A 128 7.39 2.78 9.02
N GLY A 129 7.97 2.98 7.85
CA GLY A 129 8.98 4.00 7.60
C GLY A 129 8.69 4.72 6.29
N THR A 130 8.91 6.04 6.26
CA THR A 130 8.76 6.82 5.02
C THR A 130 9.89 6.51 4.05
N ILE A 131 9.54 6.42 2.77
CA ILE A 131 10.44 6.28 1.64
C ILE A 131 10.24 7.53 0.78
N ASP A 132 11.33 8.15 0.31
CA ASP A 132 11.23 9.18 -0.72
C ASP A 132 10.67 8.53 -1.99
N PRO A 133 9.54 8.99 -2.58
CA PRO A 133 9.01 8.41 -3.81
C PRO A 133 9.99 8.43 -4.99
N GLN A 134 11.04 9.25 -4.95
CA GLN A 134 12.11 9.27 -5.94
C GLN A 134 13.18 8.18 -5.71
N ASP A 135 13.27 7.63 -4.51
CA ASP A 135 14.20 6.55 -4.16
C ASP A 135 13.66 5.19 -4.63
N CYS A 136 13.85 4.90 -5.92
CA CYS A 136 13.42 3.65 -6.53
C CYS A 136 14.04 2.42 -5.84
N ASP A 137 15.26 2.53 -5.32
CA ASP A 137 15.92 1.41 -4.63
C ASP A 137 15.27 1.16 -3.26
N GLY A 138 14.93 2.22 -2.52
CA GLY A 138 14.12 2.15 -1.31
C GLY A 138 12.74 1.51 -1.57
N ILE A 139 12.08 1.87 -2.67
CA ILE A 139 10.80 1.26 -3.07
C ILE A 139 10.97 -0.23 -3.39
N ARG A 140 11.96 -0.62 -4.21
CA ARG A 140 12.25 -2.04 -4.51
C ARG A 140 12.51 -2.82 -3.23
N ARG A 141 13.29 -2.24 -2.33
CA ARG A 141 13.63 -2.85 -1.04
C ARG A 141 12.40 -3.05 -0.15
N GLY A 142 11.57 -2.02 -0.02
CA GLY A 142 10.31 -2.07 0.74
C GLY A 142 9.36 -3.14 0.20
N ILE A 143 9.21 -3.23 -1.13
CA ILE A 143 8.41 -4.28 -1.76
C ILE A 143 9.03 -5.66 -1.51
N CYS A 144 10.33 -5.81 -1.73
CA CYS A 144 11.01 -7.10 -1.67
C CYS A 144 11.00 -7.71 -0.26
N TYR A 145 11.37 -6.93 0.76
CA TYR A 145 11.64 -7.46 2.10
C TYR A 145 10.53 -7.17 3.12
N LEU A 146 9.79 -6.07 2.95
CA LEU A 146 8.66 -5.73 3.83
C LEU A 146 7.31 -6.18 3.24
N GLY A 147 7.33 -6.72 2.01
CA GLY A 147 6.18 -7.29 1.33
C GLY A 147 5.31 -6.28 0.59
N GLY A 148 5.60 -4.98 0.71
CA GLY A 148 4.88 -3.94 -0.02
C GLY A 148 5.18 -2.52 0.46
N VAL A 149 4.75 -1.57 -0.36
CA VAL A 149 4.78 -0.13 -0.05
C VAL A 149 3.38 0.44 -0.23
N LEU A 150 2.91 1.17 0.77
CA LEU A 150 1.73 2.02 0.64
C LEU A 150 2.18 3.36 0.06
N ALA A 151 1.66 3.73 -1.12
CA ALA A 151 2.00 4.98 -1.77
C ALA A 151 0.76 5.86 -1.96
N GLY A 152 0.95 7.16 -1.79
CA GLY A 152 0.02 8.18 -2.21
C GLY A 152 0.44 8.79 -3.54
N VAL A 153 -0.52 8.97 -4.44
CA VAL A 153 -0.30 9.55 -5.77
C VAL A 153 -1.34 10.62 -6.10
N GLN A 154 -0.97 11.58 -6.94
CA GLN A 154 -1.89 12.52 -7.58
C GLN A 154 -2.34 11.97 -8.93
N VAL A 155 -3.61 11.63 -9.05
CA VAL A 155 -4.15 10.99 -10.25
C VAL A 155 -4.63 12.06 -11.24
N PRO A 156 -4.14 12.05 -12.50
CA PRO A 156 -4.71 12.85 -13.57
C PRO A 156 -5.98 12.23 -14.17
N GLN A 157 -6.83 13.05 -14.79
CA GLN A 157 -8.07 12.61 -15.45
C GLN A 157 -7.82 11.48 -16.45
N GLY A 158 -6.74 11.53 -17.24
CA GLY A 158 -6.42 10.50 -18.23
C GLY A 158 -6.32 9.08 -17.65
N PHE A 159 -5.89 8.91 -16.39
CA PHE A 159 -5.87 7.58 -15.73
C PHE A 159 -7.25 7.14 -15.26
N MET A 160 -8.15 8.08 -14.94
CA MET A 160 -9.54 7.77 -14.60
C MET A 160 -10.29 7.18 -15.81
N ASP A 161 -9.93 7.64 -17.01
CA ASP A 161 -10.58 7.24 -18.27
C ASP A 161 -10.13 5.88 -18.81
N LEU A 162 -9.01 5.35 -18.31
CA LEU A 162 -8.48 4.05 -18.72
C LEU A 162 -9.40 2.89 -18.27
N PRO A 163 -9.48 1.77 -19.02
CA PRO A 163 -10.19 0.58 -18.57
C PRO A 163 -9.54 -0.05 -17.31
N LEU A 164 -10.30 -0.87 -16.57
CA LEU A 164 -9.77 -1.49 -15.33
C LEU A 164 -8.59 -2.40 -15.68
N GLY A 165 -7.50 -2.28 -14.93
CA GLY A 165 -6.30 -3.10 -15.14
C GLY A 165 -5.38 -2.59 -16.25
N ALA A 166 -5.74 -1.50 -16.93
CA ALA A 166 -4.85 -0.86 -17.89
C ALA A 166 -3.61 -0.28 -17.20
N ILE A 167 -2.50 -0.33 -17.92
CA ILE A 167 -1.23 0.26 -17.50
C ILE A 167 -1.41 1.77 -17.32
N TRP A 168 -0.93 2.30 -16.19
CA TRP A 168 -0.82 3.74 -15.98
C TRP A 168 0.52 4.19 -16.55
N ASP A 169 0.50 4.78 -17.75
CA ASP A 169 1.66 5.39 -18.39
C ASP A 169 1.38 6.87 -18.64
N TRP A 170 2.15 7.74 -17.98
CA TRP A 170 2.06 9.20 -18.09
C TRP A 170 2.20 9.70 -19.53
N ASN A 171 3.00 9.00 -20.34
CA ASN A 171 3.28 9.38 -21.72
C ASN A 171 2.17 8.91 -22.68
N ALA A 172 1.34 7.95 -22.26
CA ALA A 172 0.24 7.41 -23.04
C ALA A 172 -1.10 8.16 -22.86
N ILE A 173 -1.22 9.01 -21.83
CA ILE A 173 -2.41 9.83 -21.59
C ILE A 173 -2.28 11.24 -22.18
N SER A 174 -3.40 11.77 -22.69
CA SER A 174 -3.49 13.13 -23.22
C SER A 174 -3.92 14.15 -22.17
N ASP A 175 -4.88 13.79 -21.30
CA ASP A 175 -5.35 14.66 -20.22
C ASP A 175 -4.58 14.42 -18.92
N ARG A 176 -3.72 15.38 -18.57
CA ARG A 176 -2.87 15.36 -17.37
C ARG A 176 -3.41 16.24 -16.24
N THR A 177 -4.64 16.71 -16.35
CA THR A 177 -5.28 17.55 -15.32
C THR A 177 -5.41 16.76 -14.02
N PRO A 178 -4.81 17.20 -12.90
CA PRO A 178 -4.97 16.52 -11.61
C PRO A 178 -6.44 16.56 -11.15
N VAL A 179 -6.96 15.41 -10.75
CA VAL A 179 -8.36 15.28 -10.27
C VAL A 179 -8.49 14.88 -8.81
N GLY A 180 -7.41 14.35 -8.21
CA GLY A 180 -7.37 14.08 -6.79
C GLY A 180 -6.28 13.10 -6.37
N GLY A 181 -6.18 12.88 -5.06
CA GLY A 181 -5.21 11.96 -4.49
C GLY A 181 -5.74 10.53 -4.36
N HIS A 182 -4.90 9.54 -4.64
CA HIS A 182 -5.21 8.11 -4.51
C HIS A 182 -4.17 7.36 -3.70
N ALA A 183 -4.61 6.36 -2.93
CA ALA A 183 -3.73 5.45 -2.24
C ALA A 183 -3.63 4.13 -3.01
N ILE A 184 -2.42 3.61 -3.19
CA ILE A 184 -2.17 2.37 -3.90
C ILE A 184 -1.20 1.47 -3.12
N ALA A 185 -1.39 0.16 -3.28
CA ALA A 185 -0.48 -0.84 -2.75
C ALA A 185 0.51 -1.25 -3.84
N LEU A 186 1.78 -0.87 -3.70
CA LEU A 186 2.87 -1.36 -4.53
C LEU A 186 3.36 -2.69 -3.97
N VAL A 187 3.31 -3.73 -4.78
CA VAL A 187 3.47 -5.13 -4.33
C VAL A 187 4.34 -5.96 -5.27
N GLY A 188 4.83 -5.35 -6.35
CA GLY A 188 5.82 -5.94 -7.22
C GLY A 188 6.56 -4.88 -8.03
N TYR A 189 7.67 -5.28 -8.62
CA TYR A 189 8.47 -4.47 -9.52
C TYR A 189 9.26 -5.35 -10.49
N ASN A 190 9.68 -4.72 -11.59
CA ASN A 190 10.64 -5.21 -12.55
C ASN A 190 11.52 -4.02 -13.03
N PRO A 191 12.47 -4.21 -13.96
CA PRO A 191 13.27 -3.11 -14.50
C PRO A 191 12.43 -1.97 -15.09
N GLU A 192 11.26 -2.28 -15.65
CA GLU A 192 10.40 -1.33 -16.33
C GLU A 192 9.54 -0.49 -15.37
N GLY A 193 9.14 -1.05 -14.23
CA GLY A 193 8.18 -0.37 -13.35
C GLY A 193 7.69 -1.19 -12.16
N LEU A 194 6.46 -0.87 -11.76
CA LEU A 194 5.81 -1.29 -10.52
C LEU A 194 4.49 -2.00 -10.81
N PHE A 195 4.30 -3.16 -10.17
CA PHE A 195 3.00 -3.81 -10.06
C PHE A 195 2.28 -3.29 -8.82
N PHE A 196 1.03 -2.89 -9.01
CA PHE A 196 0.22 -2.34 -7.93
C PHE A 196 -1.24 -2.76 -8.07
N ASN A 197 -1.97 -2.65 -6.96
CA ASN A 197 -3.41 -2.84 -6.94
C ASN A 197 -4.15 -1.50 -6.86
N THR A 198 -5.20 -1.37 -7.66
CA THR A 198 -6.20 -0.30 -7.54
C THR A 198 -7.53 -0.78 -8.08
N TRP A 199 -8.65 -0.29 -7.52
CA TRP A 199 -10.01 -0.55 -8.00
C TRP A 199 -10.29 -2.05 -8.31
N GLY A 200 -9.85 -2.92 -7.40
CA GLY A 200 -10.08 -4.36 -7.47
C GLY A 200 -9.31 -5.11 -8.55
N THR A 201 -8.29 -4.51 -9.13
CA THR A 201 -7.50 -5.17 -10.16
C THR A 201 -6.00 -4.91 -10.02
N ARG A 202 -5.22 -5.92 -10.37
CA ARG A 202 -3.77 -5.80 -10.54
C ARG A 202 -3.50 -5.00 -11.81
N THR A 203 -2.58 -4.06 -11.73
CA THR A 203 -2.12 -3.26 -12.87
C THR A 203 -0.62 -2.96 -12.71
N PHE A 204 -0.09 -2.14 -13.61
CA PHE A 204 1.31 -1.78 -13.72
C PHE A 204 1.48 -0.30 -14.06
N MET A 205 2.58 0.30 -13.61
CA MET A 205 3.02 1.61 -14.08
C MET A 205 4.54 1.65 -14.26
N PRO A 206 5.07 2.33 -15.29
CA PRO A 206 6.50 2.55 -15.40
C PRO A 206 7.06 3.37 -14.23
N TRP A 207 8.35 3.18 -13.91
CA TRP A 207 9.03 3.95 -12.85
C TRP A 207 8.95 5.48 -13.07
N ASP A 208 9.04 5.91 -14.34
CA ASP A 208 8.95 7.33 -14.72
C ASP A 208 7.55 7.91 -14.51
N THR A 209 6.53 7.07 -14.42
CA THR A 209 5.15 7.48 -14.16
C THR A 209 4.97 7.60 -12.65
N PHE A 210 5.40 6.60 -11.88
CA PHE A 210 5.34 6.63 -10.42
C PHE A 210 6.03 7.87 -9.85
N THR A 211 7.28 8.11 -10.24
CA THR A 211 8.08 9.25 -9.76
C THR A 211 7.48 10.61 -10.11
N LYS A 212 6.65 10.72 -11.15
CA LYS A 212 5.95 11.96 -11.51
C LYS A 212 4.70 12.22 -10.67
N ILE A 213 4.01 11.17 -10.25
CA ILE A 213 2.68 11.29 -9.63
C ILE A 213 2.69 11.05 -8.12
N ALA A 214 3.70 10.35 -7.58
CA ALA A 214 3.77 9.99 -6.18
C ALA A 214 4.22 11.16 -5.30
N ASP A 215 3.51 11.38 -4.19
CA ASP A 215 3.77 12.47 -3.23
C ASP A 215 4.06 11.96 -1.80
N GLU A 216 3.83 10.68 -1.51
CA GLU A 216 4.29 10.01 -0.29
C GLU A 216 4.41 8.49 -0.50
N ALA A 217 5.34 7.84 0.20
CA ALA A 217 5.49 6.39 0.20
C ALA A 217 5.93 5.88 1.59
N TYR A 218 5.46 4.70 1.96
CA TYR A 218 5.75 4.05 3.24
C TYR A 218 6.02 2.56 3.08
N GLY A 219 7.20 2.11 3.50
CA GLY A 219 7.49 0.68 3.66
C GLY A 219 6.84 0.17 4.94
N LEU A 220 6.11 -0.94 4.86
CA LEU A 220 5.25 -1.42 5.94
C LEU A 220 5.68 -2.79 6.42
N LEU A 221 5.85 -2.98 7.73
CA LEU A 221 6.13 -4.29 8.32
C LEU A 221 4.93 -4.74 9.17
N SER A 222 4.38 -5.91 8.84
CA SER A 222 3.34 -6.57 9.64
C SER A 222 3.78 -7.95 10.08
N ARG A 223 4.10 -8.12 11.37
CA ARG A 223 4.39 -9.44 11.96
C ARG A 223 3.23 -10.41 11.77
N GLN A 224 2.00 -9.92 11.87
CA GLN A 224 0.80 -10.76 11.84
C GLN A 224 0.47 -11.28 10.44
N ASN A 225 0.91 -10.61 9.38
CA ASN A 225 0.55 -10.98 8.00
C ASN A 225 1.73 -11.40 7.13
N TRP A 226 2.92 -10.85 7.37
CA TRP A 226 4.09 -11.05 6.51
C TRP A 226 5.04 -12.15 7.00
N ILE A 227 4.93 -12.57 8.26
CA ILE A 227 5.78 -13.61 8.83
C ILE A 227 5.02 -14.94 8.80
N GLY A 228 5.62 -15.95 8.18
CA GLY A 228 5.05 -17.29 8.05
C GLY A 228 5.23 -18.17 9.30
N ILE A 229 4.71 -19.40 9.24
CA ILE A 229 4.86 -20.41 10.32
C ILE A 229 6.32 -20.62 10.75
N PRO A 230 7.33 -20.62 9.87
CA PRO A 230 8.73 -20.75 10.26
C PRO A 230 9.28 -19.58 11.10
N GLY A 231 8.54 -18.48 11.25
CA GLY A 231 8.98 -17.28 11.95
C GLY A 231 9.82 -16.32 11.11
N THR A 232 9.86 -16.53 9.78
CA THR A 232 10.57 -15.69 8.81
C THR A 232 9.63 -15.12 7.74
N SER A 233 10.09 -14.12 6.98
CA SER A 233 9.40 -13.65 5.78
C SER A 233 9.44 -14.70 4.65
N PRO A 234 8.68 -14.54 3.56
CA PRO A 234 8.70 -15.47 2.43
C PRO A 234 10.06 -15.62 1.74
N ASN A 235 10.96 -14.64 1.90
CA ASN A 235 12.32 -14.72 1.38
C ASN A 235 13.32 -15.32 2.40
N GLY A 236 12.89 -15.57 3.64
CA GLY A 236 13.70 -16.19 4.70
C GLY A 236 14.27 -15.23 5.75
N GLU A 237 13.92 -13.94 5.73
CA GLU A 237 14.44 -12.94 6.66
C GLU A 237 13.87 -13.16 8.06
N ALA A 238 14.73 -13.06 9.07
CA ALA A 238 14.30 -12.97 10.45
C ALA A 238 13.54 -11.67 10.68
N PHE A 239 12.42 -11.74 11.40
CA PHE A 239 11.58 -10.57 11.68
C PHE A 239 12.34 -9.42 12.37
N GLU A 240 13.25 -9.73 13.30
CA GLU A 240 14.04 -8.68 13.99
C GLU A 240 14.96 -7.92 13.03
N ALA A 241 15.47 -8.59 11.98
CA ALA A 241 16.26 -7.92 10.95
C ALA A 241 15.39 -6.96 10.13
N LEU A 242 14.17 -7.36 9.76
CA LEU A 242 13.22 -6.48 9.07
C LEU A 242 12.78 -5.31 9.96
N LEU A 243 12.57 -5.55 11.25
CA LEU A 243 12.15 -4.52 12.19
C LEU A 243 13.22 -3.43 12.35
N ALA A 244 14.49 -3.82 12.39
CA ALA A 244 15.61 -2.89 12.43
C ALA A 244 15.72 -2.02 11.16
N GLU A 245 15.12 -2.44 10.04
CA GLU A 245 15.13 -1.69 8.77
C GLU A 245 14.11 -0.55 8.79
N VAL A 246 12.97 -0.81 9.44
CA VAL A 246 11.85 0.12 9.52
C VAL A 246 11.96 1.04 10.74
N ARG A 247 12.70 0.62 11.78
CA ARG A 247 13.10 1.46 12.93
C ARG A 247 14.54 1.92 12.75
N GLY A 248 14.75 3.00 12.00
CA GLY A 248 16.03 3.72 12.06
C GLY A 248 16.19 4.30 13.47
N VAL A 249 17.15 3.79 14.24
CA VAL A 249 17.46 4.23 15.62
C VAL A 249 17.86 5.70 15.64
#